data_AF-A0A932PSI3-F1
#
_entry.id   AF-A0A932PSI3-F1
#
_cell.length_a   1.000
_cell.length_b   1.000
_cell.length_c   1.000
_cell.angle_alpha   90.00
_cell.angle_beta   90.00
_cell.angle_gamma   90.00
#
_symmetry.space_group_name_H-M   'P 1'
#
loop_
_entity.id
_entity.type
_entity.pdbx_description
1 polymer ?
#
loop_
_entity_poly.entity_id
_entity_poly.type
_entity_poly.pdbx_seq_one_letter_code
_entity_poly.pdbx_strand_id
1 'polypeptide(L)' 'MELAKVKKIHFIGASGVSMSALAELMRHRGFEVSGCDITTGGHRADHITRDINL' A
#
# COMPACT_ATOMS: atom_id res chain seq x y z
N MET A 1 6.96 -12.15 17.76
CA MET A 1 7.62 -12.07 16.45
C MET A 1 8.60 -10.91 16.48
N GLU A 2 9.82 -11.11 16.01
CA GLU A 2 10.84 -10.05 16.00
C GLU A 2 10.85 -9.36 14.63
N LEU A 3 10.31 -8.14 14.55
CA LEU A 3 10.25 -7.39 13.29
C LEU A 3 11.64 -7.06 12.72
N ALA A 4 12.68 -7.05 13.56
CA ALA A 4 14.06 -6.74 13.16
C ALA A 4 14.65 -7.71 12.12
N LYS A 5 14.06 -8.89 11.92
CA LYS A 5 14.53 -9.88 10.93
C LYS A 5 13.81 -9.81 9.59
N VAL A 6 12.76 -8.98 9.47
CA VAL A 6 12.00 -8.86 8.22
C VAL A 6 12.83 -8.08 7.20
N LYS A 7 13.12 -8.71 6.06
CA LYS A 7 13.84 -8.08 4.93
C LYS A 7 12.92 -7.76 3.76
N LYS A 8 11.80 -8.48 3.65
CA LYS A 8 10.87 -8.42 2.51
C LYS A 8 9.47 -8.10 2.99
N ILE A 9 8.80 -7.16 2.32
CA ILE A 9 7.42 -6.76 2.60
C ILE A 9 6.62 -6.90 1.30
N HIS A 10 5.47 -7.57 1.37
CA HIS A 10 4.54 -7.69 0.25
C HIS A 10 3.21 -7.01 0.59
N PHE A 11 2.83 -6.00 -0.19
CA PHE A 11 1.59 -5.26 0.00
C PHE A 11 0.46 -5.83 -0.85
N ILE A 12 -0.67 -6.14 -0.23
CA ILE A 12 -1.93 -6.46 -0.92
C ILE A 12 -2.73 -5.16 -1.06
N GLY A 13 -3.24 -4.85 -2.26
CA GLY A 13 -3.84 -3.55 -2.55
C GLY A 13 -2.78 -2.45 -2.73
N ALA A 14 -1.63 -2.81 -3.34
CA ALA A 14 -0.45 -1.94 -3.43
C ALA A 14 -0.67 -0.65 -4.25
N SER A 15 -1.72 -0.57 -5.06
CA SER A 15 -2.07 0.62 -5.86
C SER A 15 -2.97 1.59 -5.08
N GLY A 16 -3.46 1.22 -3.90
CA GLY A 16 -4.25 2.11 -3.04
C GLY A 16 -3.41 3.27 -2.49
N VAL A 17 -4.02 4.47 -2.36
CA VAL A 17 -3.33 5.73 -1.96
C VAL A 17 -2.48 5.58 -0.70
N SER A 18 -3.00 4.91 0.33
CA SER A 18 -2.27 4.72 1.59
C SER A 18 -1.17 3.66 1.46
N MET A 19 -1.44 2.58 0.71
CA MET A 19 -0.52 1.44 0.59
C MET A 19 0.65 1.76 -0.32
N SER A 20 0.46 2.55 -1.36
CA SER A 20 1.53 3.03 -2.22
C SER A 20 2.51 3.93 -1.45
N ALA A 21 1.99 4.88 -0.66
CA ALA A 21 2.81 5.74 0.20
C ALA A 21 3.60 4.94 1.25
N LEU A 22 2.95 3.94 1.87
CA LEU A 22 3.63 3.09 2.84
C LEU A 22 4.68 2.19 2.19
N ALA A 23 4.40 1.65 1.00
CA ALA A 23 5.35 0.86 0.22
C ALA A 23 6.59 1.66 -0.16
N GLU A 24 6.41 2.93 -0.55
CA GLU A 24 7.50 3.86 -0.83
C GLU A 24 8.34 4.14 0.42
N LEU A 25 7.70 4.45 1.55
CA LEU A 25 8.39 4.68 2.82
C LEU A 25 9.22 3.45 3.24
N MET A 26 8.68 2.24 3.08
CA MET A 26 9.41 1.02 3.42
C MET A 26 10.60 0.76 2.48
N ARG A 27 10.47 1.07 1.18
CA ARG A 27 11.63 1.04 0.27
C ARG A 27 12.73 1.99 0.73
N HIS A 28 12.39 3.22 1.10
CA HIS A 28 13.36 4.20 1.62
C HIS A 28 14.03 3.75 2.92
N ARG A 29 13.37 2.93 3.72
CA ARG A 29 13.95 2.33 4.94
C ARG A 29 14.80 1.08 4.68
N GLY A 30 15.01 0.70 3.42
CA GLY A 30 15.89 -0.41 3.03
C GLY A 30 15.23 -1.79 2.97
N PHE A 31 13.90 -1.85 3.01
CA PHE A 31 13.17 -3.12 2.82
C PHE A 31 13.03 -3.46 1.33
N GLU A 32 13.10 -4.76 1.01
CA GLU A 32 12.70 -5.27 -0.30
C GLU A 32 11.18 -5.29 -0.38
N VAL A 33 10.60 -4.45 -1.24
CA VAL A 33 9.13 -4.28 -1.33
C VAL A 33 8.59 -4.86 -2.62
N SER A 34 7.50 -5.61 -2.50
CA SER A 34 6.69 -6.15 -3.59
C SER A 34 5.20 -5.89 -3.31
N GLY A 35 4.32 -6.12 -4.28
CA GLY A 35 2.89 -5.98 -4.04
C GLY A 35 2.02 -6.47 -5.18
N CYS A 36 0.74 -6.62 -4.90
CA CYS A 36 -0.29 -6.96 -5.86
C CYS A 36 -1.54 -6.09 -5.66
N ASP A 37 -2.35 -6.00 -6.70
CA ASP A 37 -3.67 -5.36 -6.64
C ASP A 37 -4.62 -6.09 -7.59
N ILE A 38 -5.92 -5.92 -7.37
CA ILE A 38 -6.94 -6.43 -8.28
C ILE A 38 -7.02 -5.50 -9.50
N THR A 39 -7.02 -6.09 -10.70
CA THR A 39 -7.04 -5.34 -11.96
C THR A 39 -8.38 -4.60 -12.18
N THR A 40 -9.45 -5.07 -11.53
CA THR A 40 -10.81 -4.51 -11.63
C THR A 40 -11.51 -4.59 -10.27
N GLY A 41 -12.06 -3.46 -9.80
CA GLY A 41 -12.85 -3.39 -8.56
C GLY A 41 -12.23 -2.62 -7.37
N GLY A 42 -11.18 -1.82 -7.59
CA GLY A 42 -10.53 -1.03 -6.53
C GLY A 42 -11.33 0.20 -6.04
N HIS A 43 -10.77 0.92 -5.06
CA HIS A 43 -11.29 2.18 -4.51
C HIS A 43 -11.17 3.33 -5.53
N ARG A 44 -12.17 3.47 -6.41
CA ARG A 44 -12.26 4.57 -7.39
C ARG A 44 -12.88 5.81 -6.73
N ALA A 45 -12.57 7.02 -7.21
CA ALA A 45 -13.16 8.26 -6.71
C ALA A 45 -14.70 8.28 -6.79
N ASP A 46 -15.23 7.54 -7.75
CA ASP A 46 -16.64 7.20 -7.98
C ASP A 46 -17.25 6.31 -6.87
N HIS A 47 -16.44 5.70 -6.01
CA HIS A 47 -16.84 4.84 -4.88
C HIS A 47 -16.41 5.38 -3.49
N ILE A 48 -15.88 6.60 -3.43
CA ILE A 48 -15.51 7.27 -2.18
C ILE A 48 -16.65 8.24 -1.84
N THR A 49 -17.25 8.14 -0.63
CA THR A 49 -18.29 9.09 -0.21
C THR A 49 -17.70 10.50 -0.18
N ARG A 50 -18.46 11.49 -0.67
CA ARG A 50 -17.99 12.87 -0.91
C ARG A 50 -17.64 13.64 0.37
N ASP A 51 -17.66 12.97 1.52
CA ASP A 51 -17.61 13.56 2.85
C ASP A 51 -16.17 13.60 3.40
N ILE A 52 -15.19 13.11 2.65
CA ILE A 52 -13.77 13.22 3.00
C ILE A 52 -13.24 14.56 2.50
N ASN A 53 -13.32 15.57 3.35
CA ASN A 53 -12.59 16.83 3.22
C ASN A 53 -11.10 16.57 3.42
N LEU A 54 -10.28 16.92 2.41
CA LEU A 54 -8.82 17.01 2.51
C LEU A 54 -8.41 18.34 3.16
#